data_AF-A0A7C3Y073-F1
#
_entry.id   AF-A0A7C3Y073-F1
#
_cell.length_a   1.000
_cell.length_b   1.000
_cell.length_c   1.000
_cell.angle_alpha   90.00
_cell.angle_beta   90.00
_cell.angle_gamma   90.00
#
_symmetry.space_group_name_H-M   'P 1'
#
loop_
_entity.id
_entity.type
_entity.pdbx_description
1 polymer ?
#
loop_
_entity_poly.entity_id
_entity_poly.type
_entity_poly.pdbx_seq_one_letter_code
_entity_poly.pdbx_strand_id
1 'polypeptide(L)'
;MGGFLEVVELGEMRRALEGLWRPVPRTCEVNLQGALGLTAARDIKAPIDLPPFNRAAYDGDAVLARDTFGADEEKPVRLKLRGVISPGVSPRLGVKAGTCARISTGAKMPPGADAVVMREYCAEVKNEVLVRRAVAPGENVTKRGSDIRKGEVLVRAGTKLMPAHI
;
A
#
# COMPACT_ATOMS: atom_id res chain seq x y z
N MET A 1 -41.19 -36.65 43.99
CA MET A 1 -41.50 -35.20 44.00
C MET A 1 -40.54 -34.51 43.05
N GLY A 2 -40.93 -34.38 41.78
CA GLY A 2 -40.12 -33.68 40.78
C GLY A 2 -40.27 -32.18 41.01
N GLY A 3 -39.18 -31.50 41.35
CA GLY A 3 -39.16 -30.05 41.50
C GLY A 3 -39.49 -29.38 40.16
N PHE A 4 -40.48 -28.49 40.16
CA PHE A 4 -40.73 -27.62 39.02
C PHE A 4 -39.49 -26.75 38.80
N LEU A 5 -39.03 -26.66 37.56
CA LEU A 5 -37.96 -25.74 37.17
C LEU A 5 -38.47 -24.30 37.36
N GLU A 6 -37.68 -23.48 38.06
CA GLU A 6 -37.97 -22.05 38.21
C GLU A 6 -37.66 -21.34 36.88
N VAL A 7 -38.66 -20.65 36.33
CA VAL A 7 -38.52 -19.96 35.05
C VAL A 7 -37.95 -18.57 35.32
N VAL A 8 -36.79 -18.28 34.75
CA VAL A 8 -36.13 -16.97 34.81
C VAL A 8 -36.21 -16.25 33.48
N GLU A 9 -36.18 -14.92 33.52
CA GLU A 9 -36.12 -14.08 32.32
C GLU A 9 -34.75 -14.25 31.62
N LEU A 10 -34.72 -14.15 30.28
CA LEU A 10 -33.51 -14.43 29.50
C LEU A 10 -32.33 -13.51 29.88
N GLY A 11 -32.58 -12.25 30.19
CA GLY A 11 -31.58 -11.30 30.67
C GLY A 11 -31.07 -11.60 32.08
N GLU A 12 -31.91 -12.18 32.94
CA GLU A 12 -31.49 -12.68 34.26
C GLU A 12 -30.59 -13.93 34.13
N MET A 13 -31.02 -14.91 33.33
CA MET A 13 -30.22 -16.09 33.01
C MET A 13 -28.85 -15.71 32.44
N ARG A 14 -28.81 -14.75 31.49
CA ARG A 14 -27.57 -14.32 30.86
C ARG A 14 -26.59 -13.70 31.86
N ARG A 15 -27.07 -12.83 32.76
CA ARG A 15 -26.24 -12.22 33.81
C ARG A 15 -25.70 -13.25 34.79
N ALA A 16 -26.53 -14.21 35.19
CA ALA A 16 -26.10 -15.30 36.06
C ALA A 16 -25.00 -16.14 35.38
N LEU A 17 -25.16 -16.48 34.10
CA LEU A 17 -24.15 -17.22 33.34
C LEU A 17 -22.84 -16.44 33.15
N GLU A 18 -22.91 -15.15 32.83
CA GLU A 18 -21.72 -14.28 32.70
C GLU A 18 -20.95 -14.14 34.03
N GLY A 19 -21.66 -14.22 35.17
CA GLY A 19 -21.05 -14.23 36.50
C GLY A 19 -20.36 -15.56 36.86
N LEU A 20 -20.87 -16.69 36.36
CA LEU A 20 -20.42 -18.04 36.70
C LEU A 20 -19.37 -18.61 35.74
N TRP A 21 -19.40 -18.20 34.48
CA TRP A 21 -18.58 -18.78 33.41
C TRP A 21 -17.66 -17.75 32.77
N ARG A 22 -16.35 -17.85 33.07
CA ARG A 22 -15.29 -17.05 32.45
C ARG A 22 -14.35 -17.95 31.67
N PRO A 23 -14.63 -18.24 30.39
CA PRO A 23 -13.77 -19.12 29.61
C PRO A 23 -12.43 -18.44 29.39
N VAL A 24 -11.35 -19.17 29.68
CA VAL A 24 -9.98 -18.75 29.30
C VAL A 24 -9.68 -19.41 27.97
N PRO A 25 -9.79 -18.69 26.83
CA PRO A 25 -9.54 -19.29 25.54
C PRO A 25 -8.08 -19.71 25.45
N ARG A 26 -7.85 -20.95 24.99
CA ARG A 26 -6.50 -21.40 24.65
C ARG A 26 -6.06 -20.71 23.36
N THR A 27 -4.81 -20.27 23.34
CA THR A 27 -4.19 -19.66 22.16
C THR A 27 -3.27 -20.66 21.48
N CYS A 28 -3.27 -20.69 20.16
CA CYS A 28 -2.31 -21.43 19.36
C CYS A 28 -1.85 -20.58 18.17
N GLU A 29 -0.66 -20.88 17.66
CA GLU A 29 -0.21 -20.37 16.37
C GLU A 29 -0.63 -21.37 15.29
N VAL A 30 -1.19 -20.84 14.20
CA VAL A 30 -1.64 -21.63 13.06
C VAL A 30 -1.16 -20.98 11.77
N ASN A 31 -1.02 -21.77 10.71
CA ASN A 31 -0.81 -21.23 9.37
C ASN A 31 -2.06 -20.47 8.90
N LEU A 32 -1.88 -19.50 8.00
CA LEU A 32 -2.97 -18.69 7.42
C LEU A 32 -4.13 -19.56 6.88
N GLN A 33 -3.83 -20.69 6.22
CA GLN A 33 -4.89 -21.58 5.70
C GLN A 33 -5.78 -22.19 6.79
N GLY A 34 -5.26 -22.36 8.01
CA GLY A 34 -5.99 -22.91 9.16
C GLY A 34 -6.63 -21.84 10.05
N ALA A 35 -6.47 -20.55 9.73
CA ALA A 35 -6.90 -19.46 10.58
C ALA A 35 -8.35 -19.00 10.32
N LEU A 36 -8.95 -19.36 9.17
CA LEU A 36 -10.30 -18.97 8.81
C LEU A 36 -11.33 -19.43 9.86
N GLY A 37 -12.13 -18.50 10.37
CA GLY A 37 -13.14 -18.75 11.39
C GLY A 37 -12.63 -18.74 12.82
N LEU A 38 -11.30 -18.77 13.05
CA LEU A 38 -10.71 -18.58 14.38
C LEU A 38 -10.81 -17.13 14.83
N THR A 39 -10.50 -16.88 16.10
CA THR A 39 -10.48 -15.53 16.68
C THR A 39 -9.05 -15.09 16.96
N ALA A 40 -8.69 -13.87 16.55
CA ALA A 40 -7.37 -13.30 16.81
C ALA A 40 -7.10 -13.21 18.31
N ALA A 41 -6.07 -13.90 18.78
CA ALA A 41 -5.70 -13.92 20.20
C ALA A 41 -5.08 -12.60 20.69
N ARG A 42 -4.50 -11.81 19.78
CA ARG A 42 -3.86 -10.52 20.03
C ARG A 42 -4.01 -9.62 18.81
N ASP A 43 -3.67 -8.34 18.97
CA ASP A 43 -3.55 -7.41 17.85
C ASP A 43 -2.49 -7.91 16.86
N ILE A 44 -2.86 -8.00 15.59
CA ILE A 44 -1.97 -8.31 14.47
C ILE A 44 -1.55 -6.98 13.86
N LYS A 45 -0.24 -6.71 13.86
CA LYS A 45 0.33 -5.46 13.34
C LYS A 45 1.01 -5.66 12.00
N ALA A 46 0.96 -4.64 11.15
CA ALA A 46 1.63 -4.65 9.86
C ALA A 46 3.16 -4.76 10.03
N PRO A 47 3.82 -5.78 9.44
CA PRO A 47 5.26 -5.95 9.59
C PRO A 47 6.07 -4.97 8.72
N ILE A 48 5.44 -4.42 7.67
CA ILE A 48 6.03 -3.52 6.67
C ILE A 48 5.05 -2.41 6.32
N ASP A 49 5.55 -1.38 5.63
CA ASP A 49 4.70 -0.39 4.97
C ASP A 49 4.10 -0.98 3.68
N LEU A 50 2.88 -0.55 3.32
CA LEU A 50 2.24 -0.83 2.05
C LEU A 50 1.86 0.48 1.35
N PRO A 51 2.35 0.74 0.12
CA PRO A 51 3.44 0.01 -0.54
C PRO A 51 4.77 0.15 0.24
N PRO A 52 5.74 -0.78 0.08
CA PRO A 52 7.00 -0.79 0.83
C PRO A 52 8.02 0.26 0.36
N PHE A 53 7.76 0.93 -0.76
CA PHE A 53 8.59 1.98 -1.35
C PHE A 53 7.71 2.92 -2.18
N ASN A 54 8.23 4.11 -2.50
CA ASN A 54 7.59 5.00 -3.46
C ASN A 54 7.57 4.32 -4.83
N ARG A 55 6.40 4.25 -5.46
CA ARG A 55 6.21 3.60 -6.76
C ARG A 55 5.47 4.51 -7.73
N ALA A 56 5.69 4.31 -9.02
CA ALA A 56 4.95 5.01 -10.06
C ALA A 56 3.45 4.62 -10.00
N ALA A 57 2.58 5.62 -10.05
CA ALA A 57 1.14 5.42 -10.14
C ALA A 57 0.66 5.15 -11.58
N TYR A 58 1.44 5.58 -12.58
CA TYR A 58 1.16 5.45 -14.00
C TYR A 58 2.42 5.05 -14.79
N ASP A 59 2.22 4.59 -16.02
CA ASP A 59 3.29 4.40 -16.99
C ASP A 59 3.77 5.77 -17.50
N GLY A 60 5.08 5.94 -17.66
CA GLY A 60 5.63 7.20 -18.10
C GLY A 60 7.13 7.34 -17.88
N ASP A 61 7.55 8.55 -17.55
CA ASP A 61 8.96 8.87 -17.30
C ASP A 61 9.12 9.49 -15.90
N ALA A 62 9.96 8.86 -15.08
CA ALA A 62 10.37 9.36 -13.78
C ALA A 62 11.34 10.53 -13.97
N VAL A 63 11.02 11.65 -13.35
CA VAL A 63 11.70 12.93 -13.53
C VAL A 63 11.97 13.60 -12.18
N LEU A 64 12.83 14.62 -12.21
CA LEU A 64 12.76 15.71 -11.24
C LEU A 64 11.69 16.69 -11.71
N ALA A 65 10.64 16.88 -10.92
CA ALA A 65 9.49 17.72 -11.25
C ALA A 65 9.90 19.12 -11.74
N ARG A 66 10.88 19.73 -11.06
CA ARG A 66 11.42 21.06 -11.41
C ARG A 66 11.98 21.15 -12.84
N ASP A 67 12.45 20.03 -13.40
CA ASP A 67 13.00 20.00 -14.75
C ASP A 67 11.88 19.99 -15.81
N THR A 68 10.62 19.85 -15.41
CA THR A 68 9.45 19.93 -16.30
C THR A 68 8.76 21.29 -16.26
N PHE A 69 9.20 22.20 -15.38
CA PHE A 69 8.54 23.49 -15.21
C PHE A 69 8.64 24.34 -16.49
N GLY A 70 7.50 24.87 -16.93
CA GLY A 70 7.38 25.58 -18.20
C GLY A 70 7.18 24.70 -19.43
N ALA A 71 7.09 23.37 -19.27
CA ALA A 71 6.69 22.48 -20.36
C ALA A 71 5.21 22.66 -20.72
N ASP A 72 4.94 22.85 -22.01
CA ASP A 72 3.62 22.82 -22.62
C ASP A 72 3.67 22.10 -23.99
N GLU A 73 2.52 21.97 -24.66
CA GLU A 73 2.42 21.28 -25.95
C GLU A 73 3.24 21.92 -27.07
N GLU A 74 3.36 23.26 -27.09
CA GLU A 74 4.11 24.00 -28.11
C GLU A 74 5.60 24.12 -27.75
N LYS A 75 5.92 24.12 -26.46
CA LYS A 75 7.27 24.29 -25.89
C LYS A 75 7.62 23.11 -24.98
N PRO A 76 7.87 21.92 -25.54
CA PRO A 76 8.27 20.78 -24.74
C PRO A 76 9.66 20.97 -24.14
N VAL A 77 9.84 20.53 -22.90
CA VAL A 77 11.16 20.41 -22.29
C VAL A 77 11.80 19.10 -22.71
N ARG A 78 13.11 19.12 -22.96
CA ARG A 78 13.88 17.93 -23.35
C ARG A 78 14.62 17.37 -22.15
N LEU A 79 14.43 16.08 -21.89
CA LEU A 79 15.15 15.35 -20.85
C LEU A 79 15.89 14.16 -21.46
N LYS A 80 17.15 13.96 -21.06
CA LYS A 80 17.93 12.81 -21.53
C LYS A 80 17.43 11.51 -20.90
N LEU A 81 17.09 10.52 -21.72
CA LEU A 81 16.67 9.20 -21.26
C LEU A 81 17.87 8.40 -20.76
N ARG A 82 17.85 8.01 -19.48
CA ARG A 82 18.94 7.27 -18.83
C ARG A 82 18.76 5.75 -18.88
N GLY A 83 17.56 5.27 -19.13
CA GLY A 83 17.22 3.85 -19.19
C GLY A 83 15.78 3.58 -18.80
N VAL A 84 15.49 2.31 -18.59
CA VAL A 84 14.13 1.79 -18.30
C VAL A 84 14.12 1.06 -16.96
N ILE A 85 13.05 1.22 -16.20
CA ILE A 85 12.82 0.60 -14.90
C ILE A 85 11.55 -0.24 -14.98
N SER A 86 11.72 -1.56 -14.92
CA SER A 86 10.61 -2.52 -14.93
C SER A 86 10.11 -2.81 -13.51
N PRO A 87 8.82 -3.19 -13.35
CA PRO A 87 8.29 -3.66 -12.08
C PRO A 87 9.08 -4.85 -11.53
N GLY A 88 9.16 -4.96 -10.20
CA GLY A 88 9.90 -6.04 -9.51
C GLY A 88 11.42 -5.91 -9.52
N VAL A 89 12.01 -4.99 -10.29
CA VAL A 89 13.46 -4.76 -10.34
C VAL A 89 13.83 -3.51 -9.56
N SER A 90 14.86 -3.60 -8.71
CA SER A 90 15.40 -2.41 -8.06
C SER A 90 16.16 -1.54 -9.08
N PRO A 91 15.89 -0.23 -9.15
CA PRO A 91 16.58 0.66 -10.09
C PRO A 91 18.09 0.64 -9.86
N ARG A 92 18.86 0.37 -10.93
CA ARG A 92 20.33 0.48 -10.93
C ARG A 92 20.82 1.86 -11.38
N LEU A 93 19.90 2.68 -11.86
CA LEU A 93 20.12 4.03 -12.35
C LEU A 93 19.35 5.02 -11.49
N GLY A 94 19.88 6.23 -11.39
CA GLY A 94 19.21 7.38 -10.78
C GLY A 94 18.91 8.46 -11.79
N VAL A 95 17.95 9.32 -11.45
CA VAL A 95 17.57 10.51 -12.21
C VAL A 95 18.34 11.70 -11.63
N LYS A 96 18.96 12.48 -12.52
CA LYS A 96 19.67 13.74 -12.24
C LYS A 96 19.01 14.88 -13.01
N ALA A 97 19.38 16.12 -12.68
CA ALA A 97 18.88 17.30 -13.38
C ALA A 97 19.04 17.17 -14.92
N GLY A 98 17.99 17.49 -15.67
CA GLY A 98 17.93 17.39 -17.14
C GLY A 98 17.83 15.95 -17.67
N THR A 99 17.50 14.97 -16.83
CA THR A 99 17.40 13.56 -17.23
C THR A 99 16.09 12.93 -16.77
N CYS A 100 15.74 11.81 -17.37
CA CYS A 100 14.59 11.01 -16.98
C CYS A 100 14.90 9.51 -17.07
N ALA A 101 14.02 8.70 -16.50
CA ALA A 101 14.04 7.25 -16.65
C ALA A 101 12.64 6.74 -16.96
N ARG A 102 12.51 5.91 -18.01
CA ARG A 102 11.23 5.30 -18.33
C ARG A 102 10.82 4.35 -17.22
N ILE A 103 9.58 4.44 -16.77
CA ILE A 103 9.06 3.68 -15.64
C ILE A 103 7.65 3.18 -15.94
N SER A 104 7.36 1.95 -15.53
CA SER A 104 6.00 1.39 -15.59
C SER A 104 5.30 1.48 -14.23
N THR A 105 3.98 1.42 -14.28
CA THR A 105 3.08 1.41 -13.13
C THR A 105 3.52 0.36 -12.11
N GLY A 106 3.59 0.78 -10.84
CA GLY A 106 4.01 -0.07 -9.73
C GLY A 106 5.51 -0.28 -9.60
N ALA A 107 6.32 0.13 -10.57
CA ALA A 107 7.77 0.07 -10.44
C ALA A 107 8.29 1.08 -9.39
N LYS A 108 9.38 0.71 -8.72
CA LYS A 108 10.01 1.52 -7.67
C LYS A 108 10.60 2.79 -8.27
N MET A 109 10.33 3.94 -7.64
CA MET A 109 10.92 5.21 -8.05
C MET A 109 12.45 5.16 -7.97
N PRO A 110 13.18 5.58 -9.02
CA PRO A 110 14.63 5.66 -8.98
C PRO A 110 15.10 6.76 -8.02
N PRO A 111 16.30 6.63 -7.44
CA PRO A 111 16.87 7.70 -6.65
C PRO A 111 17.01 8.99 -7.47
N GLY A 112 16.63 10.11 -6.86
CA GLY A 112 16.68 11.44 -7.48
C GLY A 112 15.41 11.87 -8.21
N ALA A 113 14.53 10.94 -8.61
CA ALA A 113 13.22 11.29 -9.15
C ALA A 113 12.21 11.55 -8.02
N ASP A 114 11.33 12.52 -8.22
CA ASP A 114 10.28 12.91 -7.28
C ASP A 114 8.88 12.97 -7.91
N ALA A 115 8.76 12.81 -9.23
CA ALA A 115 7.49 12.77 -9.95
C ALA A 115 7.55 11.84 -11.17
N VAL A 116 6.38 11.53 -11.73
CA VAL A 116 6.25 10.80 -13.01
C VAL A 116 5.40 11.62 -13.97
N VAL A 117 5.92 11.88 -15.17
CA VAL A 117 5.11 12.40 -16.28
C VAL A 117 4.47 11.22 -16.98
N MET A 118 3.15 11.23 -17.15
CA MET A 118 2.44 10.14 -17.82
C MET A 118 2.88 10.03 -19.28
N ARG A 119 2.92 8.79 -19.80
CA ARG A 119 3.42 8.48 -21.15
C ARG A 119 2.72 9.28 -22.25
N GLU A 120 1.46 9.62 -22.07
CA GLU A 120 0.66 10.39 -23.05
C GLU A 120 1.19 11.81 -23.28
N TYR A 121 1.93 12.37 -22.31
CA TYR A 121 2.55 13.70 -22.40
C TYR A 121 4.04 13.63 -22.75
N CYS A 122 4.54 12.45 -23.11
CA CYS A 122 5.93 12.19 -23.44
C CYS A 122 6.07 11.70 -24.88
N ALA A 123 7.04 12.25 -25.63
CA ALA A 123 7.45 11.72 -26.92
C ALA A 123 8.95 11.42 -26.93
N GLU A 124 9.33 10.21 -27.32
CA GLU A 124 10.75 9.82 -27.42
C GLU A 124 11.33 10.25 -28.77
N VAL A 125 12.49 10.92 -28.73
CA VAL A 125 13.25 11.31 -29.91
C VAL A 125 14.71 10.94 -29.68
N LYS A 126 15.17 9.89 -30.36
CA LYS A 126 16.53 9.32 -30.19
C LYS A 126 16.79 8.89 -28.74
N ASN A 127 17.60 9.64 -28.00
CA ASN A 127 17.96 9.37 -26.60
C ASN A 127 17.39 10.43 -25.63
N GLU A 128 16.38 11.18 -26.09
CA GLU A 128 15.70 12.22 -25.32
C GLU A 128 14.20 11.96 -25.26
N VAL A 129 13.57 12.47 -24.20
CA VAL A 129 12.12 12.52 -24.05
C VAL A 129 11.70 13.99 -24.08
N LEU A 130 10.76 14.30 -24.95
CA LEU A 130 10.05 15.56 -25.01
C LEU A 130 8.88 15.48 -24.04
N VAL A 131 8.94 16.29 -22.97
CA VAL A 131 7.88 16.42 -21.97
C VAL A 131 7.02 17.62 -22.35
N ARG A 132 5.72 17.41 -22.53
CA ARG A 132 4.75 18.42 -22.96
C ARG A 132 3.83 18.92 -21.84
N ARG A 133 3.96 18.35 -20.64
CA ARG A 133 3.19 18.75 -19.48
C ARG A 133 4.10 18.78 -18.26
N ALA A 134 4.14 19.92 -17.59
CA ALA A 134 4.78 20.02 -16.29
C ALA A 134 4.07 19.13 -15.26
N VAL A 135 4.82 18.62 -14.30
CA VAL A 135 4.30 17.85 -13.15
C VAL A 135 4.80 18.45 -11.84
N ALA A 136 3.98 18.38 -10.79
CA ALA A 136 4.36 18.85 -9.47
C ALA A 136 5.20 17.79 -8.71
N PRO A 137 6.03 18.19 -7.71
CA PRO A 137 6.71 17.23 -6.85
C PRO A 137 5.74 16.26 -6.18
N GLY A 138 5.99 14.95 -6.32
CA GLY A 138 5.14 13.88 -5.80
C GLY A 138 3.94 13.52 -6.69
N GLU A 139 3.73 14.21 -7.80
CA GLU A 139 2.66 13.87 -8.74
C GLU A 139 2.90 12.51 -9.38
N ASN A 140 1.83 11.71 -9.50
CA ASN A 140 1.86 10.36 -10.06
C ASN A 140 2.81 9.39 -9.32
N VAL A 141 3.08 9.66 -8.03
CA VAL A 141 3.86 8.78 -7.14
C VAL A 141 2.99 8.29 -5.99
N THR A 142 2.79 6.98 -5.89
CA THR A 142 2.23 6.37 -4.69
C THR A 142 3.32 6.27 -3.63
N LYS A 143 3.16 7.01 -2.53
CA LYS A 143 4.15 7.08 -1.45
C LYS A 143 4.20 5.78 -0.66
N ARG A 144 5.40 5.45 -0.16
CA ARG A 144 5.60 4.36 0.81
C ARG A 144 4.65 4.52 2.00
N GLY A 145 3.95 3.45 2.35
CA GLY A 145 3.04 3.42 3.50
C GLY A 145 1.82 4.34 3.35
N SER A 146 1.40 4.64 2.12
CA SER A 146 0.16 5.38 1.87
C SER A 146 -1.08 4.59 2.26
N ASP A 147 -1.02 3.25 2.17
CA ASP A 147 -2.16 2.38 2.39
C ASP A 147 -2.13 1.85 3.82
N ILE A 148 -0.98 1.32 4.25
CA ILE A 148 -0.76 0.77 5.58
C ILE A 148 0.65 1.17 6.04
N ARG A 149 0.78 1.63 7.28
CA ARG A 149 2.11 1.89 7.87
C ARG A 149 2.59 0.70 8.70
N LYS A 150 3.90 0.49 8.71
CA LYS A 150 4.52 -0.51 9.59
C LYS A 150 4.13 -0.24 11.04
N GLY A 151 3.68 -1.29 11.74
CA GLY A 151 3.25 -1.24 13.14
C GLY A 151 1.78 -0.88 13.35
N GLU A 152 1.06 -0.48 12.31
CA GLU A 152 -0.38 -0.27 12.36
C GLU A 152 -1.13 -1.57 12.66
N VAL A 153 -2.20 -1.51 13.45
CA VAL A 153 -3.00 -2.68 13.82
C VAL A 153 -3.94 -3.02 12.66
N LEU A 154 -3.69 -4.17 12.01
CA LEU A 154 -4.50 -4.69 10.91
C LEU A 154 -5.73 -5.44 11.41
N VAL A 155 -5.57 -6.22 12.47
CA VAL A 155 -6.65 -7.00 13.09
C VAL A 155 -6.55 -6.85 14.59
N ARG A 156 -7.64 -6.44 15.25
CA ARG A 156 -7.68 -6.33 16.71
C ARG A 156 -7.86 -7.69 17.38
N ALA A 157 -7.34 -7.84 18.58
CA ALA A 157 -7.64 -8.98 19.44
C ALA A 157 -9.17 -9.18 19.58
N GLY A 158 -9.63 -10.43 19.58
CA GLY A 158 -11.06 -10.76 19.62
C GLY A 158 -11.78 -10.73 18.27
N THR A 159 -11.11 -10.32 17.19
CA THR A 159 -11.72 -10.33 15.85
C THR A 159 -11.81 -11.76 15.30
N LYS A 160 -12.99 -12.16 14.84
CA LYS A 160 -13.15 -13.41 14.07
C LYS A 160 -12.51 -13.24 12.68
N LEU A 161 -11.61 -14.13 12.34
CA LEU A 161 -10.90 -14.14 11.07
C LEU A 161 -11.83 -14.64 9.96
N MET A 162 -11.89 -13.88 8.87
CA MET A 162 -12.80 -14.04 7.73
C MET A 162 -11.95 -13.92 6.45
N PRO A 163 -12.48 -14.22 5.25
CA PRO A 163 -11.67 -14.19 4.03
C PRO A 163 -10.93 -12.88 3.77
N ALA A 164 -11.46 -11.73 4.20
CA ALA A 164 -10.78 -10.43 4.06
C ALA A 164 -9.57 -10.25 5.00
N HIS A 165 -9.39 -11.12 6.01
CA HIS A 165 -8.29 -11.08 6.97
C HIS A 165 -7.14 -12.04 6.63
N ILE A 166 -7.33 -12.94 5.66
CA ILE A 166 -6.42 -14.04 5.29
C ILE A 166 -5.82 -13.74 3.92
#